data_AF-A0A1T2L733-F1
#
_entry.id   AF-A0A1T2L733-F1
#
_cell.length_a   1.000
_cell.length_b   1.000
_cell.length_c   1.000
_cell.angle_alpha   90.00
_cell.angle_beta   90.00
_cell.angle_gamma   90.00
#
_symmetry.space_group_name_H-M   'P 1'
#
loop_
_entity.id
_entity.type
_entity.pdbx_description
1 polymer ?
#
loop_
_entity_poly.entity_id
_entity_poly.type
_entity_poly.pdbx_seq_one_letter_code
_entity_poly.pdbx_strand_id
1 'polypeptide(L)'
;MYPCECEKRPKVKVKLSDGKARNIKDIIVTTFWGPDGKPMSAAQFVEYLYGQVPELFKSEDELRALWSQPDTRQKLLDQLEEKGFGFEQFEEMKDIVEAKDSDVYDVLAYVAFAAPTVTRVERVDEHKGIIFSNYDYKQQEFIDFVLAQYVKEGVGELATEKLSDLLELRYHNVNDAVAELGAPVKIREVFVEFQKYLYMQV
;
A
#
# COMPACT_ATOMS: atom_id res chain seq x y z
N MET A 1 33.15 16.60 -18.16
CA MET A 1 31.91 16.37 -17.39
C MET A 1 31.97 14.91 -16.99
N TYR A 2 32.43 14.61 -15.77
CA TYR A 2 32.56 13.21 -15.33
C TYR A 2 31.17 12.66 -14.98
N PRO A 3 30.82 11.44 -15.40
CA PRO A 3 29.58 10.81 -14.95
C PRO A 3 29.69 10.57 -13.45
N CYS A 4 28.69 11.01 -12.68
CA CYS A 4 28.55 10.63 -11.29
C CYS A 4 28.17 9.15 -11.26
N GLU A 5 29.14 8.26 -11.04
CA GLU A 5 28.86 6.87 -10.69
C GLU A 5 28.40 6.84 -9.23
N CYS A 6 27.08 6.85 -9.03
CA CYS A 6 26.50 6.57 -7.72
C CYS A 6 26.83 5.11 -7.35
N GLU A 7 27.86 4.90 -6.55
CA GLU A 7 28.19 3.59 -5.97
C GLU A 7 26.93 3.01 -5.29
N LYS A 8 26.43 1.89 -5.81
CA LYS A 8 25.33 1.14 -5.19
C LYS A 8 25.81 0.67 -3.82
N ARG A 9 25.38 1.36 -2.76
CA ARG A 9 25.71 1.03 -1.38
C ARG A 9 25.39 -0.45 -1.10
N PRO A 10 26.22 -1.15 -0.31
CA PRO A 10 26.00 -2.56 -0.01
C PRO A 10 24.65 -2.77 0.70
N LYS A 11 23.99 -3.90 0.42
CA LYS A 11 22.77 -4.29 1.14
C LYS A 11 23.14 -4.99 2.45
N VAL A 12 22.45 -4.68 3.54
CA VAL A 12 22.56 -5.39 4.82
C VAL A 12 21.48 -6.47 4.87
N LYS A 13 21.84 -7.66 5.35
CA LYS A 13 20.89 -8.74 5.64
C LYS A 13 20.52 -8.70 7.11
N VAL A 14 19.26 -8.42 7.42
CA VAL A 14 18.70 -8.50 8.78
C VAL A 14 18.03 -9.85 8.93
N LYS A 15 18.44 -10.64 9.92
CA LYS A 15 17.81 -11.94 10.21
C LYS A 15 16.77 -11.74 11.30
N LEU A 16 15.50 -11.92 10.97
CA LEU A 16 14.40 -11.80 11.92
C LEU A 16 14.21 -13.10 12.72
N SER A 17 13.33 -13.07 13.73
CA SER A 17 13.13 -14.22 14.63
C SER A 17 12.43 -15.41 13.94
N ASP A 18 11.84 -15.22 12.76
CA ASP A 18 11.41 -16.30 11.85
C ASP A 18 12.58 -17.07 11.21
N GLY A 19 13.82 -16.61 11.42
CA GLY A 19 15.03 -17.17 10.82
C GLY A 19 15.25 -16.78 9.36
N LYS A 20 14.34 -16.02 8.74
CA LYS A 20 14.47 -15.53 7.37
C LYS A 20 15.21 -14.18 7.35
N ALA A 21 15.91 -13.93 6.24
CA ALA A 21 16.61 -12.67 6.04
C ALA A 21 15.74 -11.64 5.31
N ARG A 22 15.77 -10.39 5.73
CA ARG A 22 15.33 -9.22 4.96
C ARG A 22 16.55 -8.49 4.44
N ASN A 23 16.60 -8.24 3.13
CA ASN A 23 17.57 -7.34 2.54
C ASN A 23 17.09 -5.91 2.77
N ILE A 24 17.96 -5.08 3.33
CA ILE A 24 17.71 -3.64 3.52
C ILE A 24 18.89 -2.83 3.00
N LYS A 25 18.67 -1.57 2.66
CA LYS A 25 19.77 -0.65 2.34
C LYS A 25 20.66 -0.40 3.56
N ASP A 26 21.98 -0.38 3.38
CA ASP A 26 22.92 0.13 4.39
C ASP A 26 22.84 1.66 4.43
N ILE A 27 21.85 2.19 5.16
CA ILE A 27 21.68 3.63 5.36
C ILE A 27 22.28 4.00 6.71
N ILE A 28 23.57 4.32 6.72
CA ILE A 28 24.32 4.71 7.92
C ILE A 28 23.87 6.09 8.48
N VAL A 29 23.04 6.88 7.77
CA VAL A 29 22.91 8.34 8.02
C VAL A 29 21.47 8.87 8.17
N THR A 30 20.43 8.02 8.17
CA THR A 30 19.09 8.48 8.61
C THR A 30 18.82 7.91 9.98
N THR A 31 18.90 8.77 10.99
CA THR A 31 18.28 8.50 12.29
C THR A 31 16.79 8.34 12.05
N PHE A 32 16.30 7.09 12.10
CA PHE A 32 14.87 6.82 12.15
C PHE A 32 14.39 7.10 13.56
N TRP A 33 13.15 7.56 13.73
CA TRP A 33 12.61 7.82 15.06
C TRP A 33 11.63 6.71 15.41
N GLY A 34 11.91 6.00 16.51
CA GLY A 34 10.96 5.08 17.09
C GLY A 34 9.73 5.81 17.65
N PRO A 35 8.63 5.10 17.95
CA PRO A 35 7.45 5.67 18.60
C PRO A 35 7.74 6.35 19.94
N ASP A 36 8.85 6.00 20.59
CA ASP A 36 9.32 6.60 21.84
C ASP A 36 10.13 7.89 21.62
N GLY A 37 10.24 8.37 20.37
CA GLY A 37 11.03 9.53 19.99
C GLY A 37 12.53 9.29 20.09
N LYS A 38 13.00 8.04 20.09
CA LYS A 38 14.44 7.72 20.09
C LYS A 38 14.97 7.35 18.71
N PRO A 39 16.25 7.64 18.44
CA PRO A 39 16.93 7.19 17.23
C PRO A 39 16.98 5.66 17.15
N MET A 40 16.60 5.11 15.99
CA MET A 40 16.69 3.69 15.64
C MET A 40 17.42 3.54 14.30
N SER A 41 18.16 2.44 14.15
CA SER A 41 18.71 2.03 12.85
C SER A 41 17.62 1.41 11.96
N ALA A 42 17.87 1.36 10.65
CA ALA A 42 16.98 0.69 9.70
C ALA A 42 16.68 -0.77 10.08
N ALA A 43 17.69 -1.49 10.60
CA ALA A 43 17.52 -2.87 11.06
C ALA A 43 16.57 -2.97 12.26
N GLN A 44 16.79 -2.12 13.28
CA GLN A 44 15.93 -2.07 14.46
C GLN A 44 14.51 -1.65 14.13
N PHE A 45 14.34 -0.77 13.14
CA PHE A 45 13.02 -0.33 12.70
C PHE A 45 12.23 -1.46 12.03
N VAL A 46 12.88 -2.26 11.17
CA VAL A 46 12.28 -3.47 10.58
C VAL A 46 11.98 -4.52 11.64
N GLU A 47 12.90 -4.75 12.59
CA GLU A 47 12.70 -5.66 13.72
C GLU A 47 11.53 -5.23 14.60
N TYR A 48 11.37 -3.92 14.83
CA TYR A 48 10.28 -3.38 15.63
C TYR A 48 8.93 -3.60 14.94
N LEU A 49 8.81 -3.28 13.64
CA LEU A 49 7.58 -3.55 12.88
C LEU A 49 7.23 -5.03 12.89
N TYR A 50 8.23 -5.89 12.64
CA TYR A 50 8.05 -7.33 12.68
C TYR A 50 7.55 -7.81 14.05
N GLY A 51 8.02 -7.23 15.15
CA GLY A 51 7.55 -7.53 16.49
C GLY A 51 6.09 -7.13 16.75
N GLN A 52 5.56 -6.14 16.03
CA GLN A 52 4.17 -5.69 16.16
C GLN A 52 3.19 -6.49 15.29
N VAL A 53 3.65 -7.04 14.16
CA VAL A 53 2.81 -7.77 13.19
C VAL A 53 1.91 -8.85 13.82
N PRO A 54 2.38 -9.73 14.73
CA PRO A 54 1.55 -10.81 15.27
C PRO A 54 0.30 -10.37 16.04
N GLU A 55 0.27 -9.11 16.50
CA GLU A 55 -0.89 -8.52 17.16
C GLU A 55 -1.94 -7.98 16.17
N LEU A 56 -1.54 -7.77 14.91
CA LEU A 56 -2.36 -7.18 13.84
C LEU A 56 -2.95 -8.24 12.91
N PHE A 57 -2.16 -9.24 12.53
CA PHE A 57 -2.57 -10.36 11.67
C PHE A 57 -1.59 -11.54 11.80
N LYS A 58 -2.06 -12.75 11.52
CA LYS A 58 -1.31 -14.01 11.75
C LYS A 58 -0.80 -14.66 10.47
N SER A 59 -1.35 -14.30 9.32
CA SER A 59 -0.94 -14.84 8.03
C SER A 59 -1.08 -13.78 6.93
N GLU A 60 -0.45 -14.05 5.78
CA GLU A 60 -0.59 -13.21 4.59
C GLU A 60 -2.03 -13.22 4.07
N ASP A 61 -2.74 -14.34 4.22
CA ASP A 61 -4.16 -14.45 3.85
C ASP A 61 -5.05 -13.57 4.74
N GLU A 62 -4.75 -13.50 6.05
CA GLU A 62 -5.45 -12.60 6.97
C GLU A 62 -5.13 -11.14 6.66
N LEU A 63 -3.85 -10.82 6.41
CA LEU A 63 -3.45 -9.48 5.95
C LEU A 63 -4.22 -9.11 4.68
N ARG A 64 -4.27 -9.99 3.69
CA ARG A 64 -4.99 -9.76 2.43
C ARG A 64 -6.48 -9.56 2.66
N ALA A 65 -7.11 -10.36 3.51
CA ALA A 65 -8.53 -10.22 3.82
C ALA A 65 -8.85 -8.86 4.47
N LEU A 66 -8.02 -8.43 5.42
CA LEU A 66 -8.14 -7.11 6.06
C LEU A 66 -7.83 -5.97 5.09
N TRP A 67 -6.80 -6.12 4.25
CA TRP A 67 -6.34 -5.07 3.35
C TRP A 67 -7.24 -4.88 2.14
N SER A 68 -7.92 -5.93 1.68
CA SER A 68 -8.75 -5.91 0.47
C SER A 68 -10.03 -5.10 0.60
N GLN A 69 -10.45 -4.76 1.83
CA GLN A 69 -11.66 -3.96 2.10
C GLN A 69 -11.26 -2.61 2.70
N PRO A 70 -11.76 -1.47 2.19
CA PRO A 70 -11.39 -0.14 2.68
C PRO A 70 -11.56 0.05 4.19
N ASP A 71 -12.70 -0.37 4.74
CA ASP A 71 -13.03 -0.12 6.15
C ASP A 71 -12.13 -0.92 7.11
N THR A 72 -11.76 -2.17 6.76
CA THR A 72 -10.83 -2.96 7.57
C THR A 72 -9.37 -2.56 7.33
N ARG A 73 -9.04 -2.10 6.12
CA ARG A 73 -7.74 -1.51 5.83
C ARG A 73 -7.52 -0.26 6.68
N GLN A 74 -8.51 0.63 6.75
CA GLN A 74 -8.40 1.84 7.57
C GLN A 74 -8.17 1.50 9.04
N LYS A 75 -8.94 0.55 9.59
CA LYS A 75 -8.72 0.09 10.98
C LYS A 75 -7.33 -0.47 11.21
N LEU A 76 -6.78 -1.20 10.25
CA LEU A 76 -5.42 -1.74 10.34
C LEU A 76 -4.37 -0.61 10.28
N LEU A 77 -4.58 0.39 9.43
CA LEU A 77 -3.74 1.59 9.37
C LEU A 77 -3.79 2.38 10.68
N ASP A 78 -4.97 2.57 11.26
CA ASP A 78 -5.13 3.25 12.55
C ASP A 78 -4.38 2.50 13.67
N GLN A 79 -4.48 1.16 13.72
CA GLN A 79 -3.74 0.34 14.69
C GLN A 79 -2.22 0.39 14.48
N LEU A 80 -1.76 0.49 13.24
CA LEU A 80 -0.35 0.68 12.91
C LEU A 80 0.13 2.05 13.37
N GLU A 81 -0.66 3.09 13.16
CA GLU A 81 -0.36 4.46 13.60
C GLU A 81 -0.28 4.56 15.14
N GLU A 82 -1.19 3.91 15.87
CA GLU A 82 -1.13 3.80 17.35
C GLU A 82 0.17 3.15 17.84
N LYS A 83 0.78 2.29 17.02
CA LYS A 83 2.06 1.62 17.27
C LYS A 83 3.26 2.40 16.73
N GLY A 84 3.05 3.61 16.22
CA GLY A 84 4.09 4.49 15.69
C GLY A 84 4.44 4.27 14.23
N PHE A 85 3.58 3.59 13.46
CA PHE A 85 3.74 3.38 12.02
C PHE A 85 2.68 4.14 11.24
N GLY A 86 2.84 5.46 11.16
CA GLY A 86 2.05 6.31 10.30
C GLY A 86 2.56 6.33 8.85
N PHE A 87 1.98 7.22 8.05
CA PHE A 87 2.33 7.38 6.64
C PHE A 87 3.82 7.65 6.42
N GLU A 88 4.40 8.60 7.15
CA GLU A 88 5.83 8.96 7.02
C GLU A 88 6.75 7.78 7.33
N GLN A 89 6.41 7.00 8.35
CA GLN A 89 7.16 5.81 8.76
C GLN A 89 7.11 4.71 7.70
N PHE A 90 5.99 4.56 6.99
CA PHE A 90 5.90 3.62 5.88
C PHE A 90 6.67 4.09 4.64
N GLU A 91 6.70 5.39 4.35
CA GLU A 91 7.56 5.92 3.27
C GLU A 91 9.05 5.68 3.57
N GLU A 92 9.48 5.89 4.81
CA GLU A 92 10.84 5.52 5.25
C GLU A 92 11.09 4.01 5.11
N MET A 93 10.12 3.17 5.47
CA MET A 93 10.24 1.72 5.35
C MET A 93 10.37 1.27 3.89
N LYS A 94 9.57 1.84 2.98
CA LYS A 94 9.66 1.59 1.53
C LYS A 94 11.05 1.93 1.00
N ASP A 95 11.65 3.02 1.46
CA ASP A 95 13.02 3.40 1.09
C ASP A 95 14.04 2.34 1.54
N ILE A 96 13.92 1.87 2.78
CA ILE A 96 14.80 0.87 3.40
C ILE A 96 14.75 -0.46 2.65
N VAL A 97 13.55 -0.94 2.32
CA VAL A 97 13.33 -2.27 1.68
C VAL A 97 13.31 -2.21 0.15
N GLU A 98 13.59 -1.04 -0.44
CA GLU A 98 13.61 -0.81 -1.89
C GLU A 98 12.26 -1.02 -2.59
N ALA A 99 11.18 -0.63 -1.92
CA ALA A 99 9.79 -0.81 -2.36
C ALA A 99 9.04 0.54 -2.46
N LYS A 100 9.73 1.59 -2.92
CA LYS A 100 9.17 2.96 -3.08
C LYS A 100 7.87 2.99 -3.86
N ASP A 101 7.82 2.20 -4.92
CA ASP A 101 6.68 2.16 -5.83
C ASP A 101 5.61 1.13 -5.40
N SER A 102 5.83 0.43 -4.29
CA SER A 102 4.93 -0.60 -3.77
C SER A 102 3.88 -0.05 -2.81
N ASP A 103 2.84 -0.86 -2.60
CA ASP A 103 1.82 -0.60 -1.59
C ASP A 103 2.39 -0.84 -0.17
N VAL A 104 1.77 -0.24 0.85
CA VAL A 104 2.06 -0.57 2.25
C VAL A 104 1.77 -2.05 2.53
N TYR A 105 0.78 -2.63 1.84
CA TYR A 105 0.54 -4.09 1.84
C TYR A 105 1.81 -4.90 1.54
N ASP A 106 2.53 -4.55 0.48
CA ASP A 106 3.73 -5.27 0.04
C ASP A 106 4.85 -5.16 1.07
N VAL A 107 4.99 -3.98 1.70
CA VAL A 107 5.95 -3.76 2.78
C VAL A 107 5.62 -4.62 3.99
N LEU A 108 4.35 -4.66 4.40
CA LEU A 108 3.89 -5.50 5.51
C LEU A 108 4.10 -6.98 5.21
N ALA A 109 3.73 -7.45 4.01
CA ALA A 109 3.92 -8.83 3.58
C ALA A 109 5.40 -9.22 3.50
N TYR A 110 6.25 -8.32 2.98
CA TYR A 110 7.69 -8.52 2.97
C TYR A 110 8.25 -8.64 4.38
N VAL A 111 7.95 -7.68 5.27
CA VAL A 111 8.47 -7.70 6.65
C VAL A 111 7.97 -8.93 7.40
N ALA A 112 6.68 -9.25 7.34
CA ALA A 112 6.07 -10.35 8.07
C ALA A 112 6.47 -11.73 7.52
N PHE A 113 6.49 -11.92 6.20
CA PHE A 113 6.53 -13.25 5.58
C PHE A 113 7.68 -13.48 4.61
N ALA A 114 8.49 -12.44 4.33
CA ALA A 114 9.48 -12.40 3.27
C ALA A 114 8.88 -12.56 1.86
N ALA A 115 7.63 -12.14 1.69
CA ALA A 115 6.97 -12.12 0.39
C ALA A 115 7.66 -11.11 -0.55
N PRO A 116 7.79 -11.38 -1.85
CA PRO A 116 8.32 -10.39 -2.79
C PRO A 116 7.43 -9.15 -2.84
N THR A 117 8.04 -7.98 -2.98
CA THR A 117 7.32 -6.71 -3.10
C THR A 117 6.87 -6.50 -4.55
N VAL A 118 5.61 -6.14 -4.75
CA VAL A 118 5.04 -5.82 -6.07
C VAL A 118 4.86 -4.30 -6.18
N THR A 119 5.14 -3.71 -7.34
CA THR A 119 4.86 -2.27 -7.54
C THR A 119 3.36 -2.03 -7.75
N ARG A 120 2.89 -0.83 -7.47
CA ARG A 120 1.49 -0.46 -7.73
C ARG A 120 1.10 -0.62 -9.20
N VAL A 121 2.02 -0.32 -10.12
CA VAL A 121 1.83 -0.50 -11.57
C VAL A 121 1.65 -1.98 -11.90
N GLU A 122 2.58 -2.84 -11.48
CA GLU A 122 2.50 -4.29 -11.72
C GLU A 122 1.22 -4.88 -11.14
N ARG A 123 0.85 -4.47 -9.91
CA ARG A 123 -0.39 -4.89 -9.26
C ARG A 123 -1.61 -4.53 -10.10
N VAL A 124 -1.69 -3.30 -10.59
CA VAL A 124 -2.81 -2.88 -11.45
C VAL A 124 -2.82 -3.68 -12.75
N ASP A 125 -1.69 -3.79 -13.44
CA ASP A 125 -1.60 -4.47 -14.73
C ASP A 125 -2.00 -5.94 -14.65
N GLU A 126 -1.59 -6.63 -13.58
CA GLU A 126 -1.93 -8.03 -13.32
C GLU A 126 -3.43 -8.24 -13.07
N HIS A 127 -4.09 -7.32 -12.36
CA HIS A 127 -5.48 -7.50 -11.91
C HIS A 127 -6.52 -6.78 -12.78
N LYS A 128 -6.09 -5.89 -13.68
CA LYS A 128 -7.00 -5.06 -14.50
C LYS A 128 -8.00 -5.92 -15.29
N GLY A 129 -7.54 -7.04 -15.85
CA GLY A 129 -8.39 -7.95 -16.63
C GLY A 129 -9.55 -8.53 -15.81
N ILE A 130 -9.25 -9.07 -14.63
CA ILE A 130 -10.30 -9.63 -13.77
C ILE A 130 -11.22 -8.54 -13.22
N ILE A 131 -10.67 -7.39 -12.83
CA ILE A 131 -11.46 -6.25 -12.36
C ILE A 131 -12.48 -5.86 -13.44
N PHE A 132 -12.02 -5.57 -14.67
CA PHE A 132 -12.87 -5.03 -15.72
C PHE A 132 -13.95 -6.01 -16.18
N SER A 133 -13.68 -7.32 -16.13
CA SER A 133 -14.67 -8.35 -16.49
C SER A 133 -15.96 -8.31 -15.66
N ASN A 134 -15.95 -7.65 -14.49
CA ASN A 134 -17.09 -7.54 -13.57
C ASN A 134 -17.94 -6.28 -13.75
N TYR A 135 -17.52 -5.33 -14.60
CA TYR A 135 -18.11 -3.99 -14.67
C TYR A 135 -18.45 -3.56 -16.09
N ASP A 136 -19.44 -2.68 -16.23
CA ASP A 136 -19.78 -2.06 -17.51
C ASP A 136 -18.74 -1.01 -17.94
N TYR A 137 -18.83 -0.56 -19.20
CA TYR A 137 -17.84 0.37 -19.77
C TYR A 137 -17.65 1.66 -18.94
N LYS A 138 -18.74 2.27 -18.45
CA LYS A 138 -18.64 3.53 -17.69
C LYS A 138 -18.02 3.29 -16.31
N GLN A 139 -18.39 2.18 -15.68
CA GLN A 139 -17.79 1.76 -14.42
C GLN A 139 -16.30 1.42 -14.61
N GLN A 140 -15.91 0.78 -15.70
CA GLN A 140 -14.51 0.53 -16.03
C GLN A 140 -13.72 1.83 -16.20
N GLU A 141 -14.25 2.84 -16.90
CA GLU A 141 -13.58 4.15 -17.02
C GLU A 141 -13.39 4.83 -15.66
N PHE A 142 -14.37 4.73 -14.76
CA PHE A 142 -14.23 5.24 -13.40
C PHE A 142 -13.18 4.47 -12.61
N ILE A 143 -13.21 3.14 -12.65
CA ILE A 143 -12.23 2.30 -11.96
C ILE A 143 -10.82 2.54 -12.50
N ASP A 144 -10.65 2.66 -13.82
CA ASP A 144 -9.37 2.97 -14.46
C ASP A 144 -8.79 4.29 -13.94
N PHE A 145 -9.64 5.32 -13.82
CA PHE A 145 -9.26 6.59 -13.23
C PHE A 145 -8.81 6.44 -11.77
N VAL A 146 -9.56 5.71 -10.95
CA VAL A 146 -9.20 5.47 -9.53
C VAL A 146 -7.88 4.70 -9.43
N LEU A 147 -7.68 3.66 -10.25
CA LEU A 147 -6.44 2.88 -10.30
C LEU A 147 -5.25 3.76 -10.72
N ALA A 148 -5.45 4.71 -11.64
CA ALA A 148 -4.42 5.67 -12.01
C ALA A 148 -4.04 6.61 -10.86
N GLN A 149 -5.01 7.09 -10.07
CA GLN A 149 -4.72 7.87 -8.85
C GLN A 149 -4.00 7.02 -7.80
N TYR A 150 -4.41 5.78 -7.60
CA TYR A 150 -3.73 4.84 -6.70
C TYR A 150 -2.27 4.61 -7.10
N VAL A 151 -1.99 4.37 -8.39
CA VAL A 151 -0.63 4.19 -8.91
C VAL A 151 0.23 5.44 -8.68
N LYS A 152 -0.37 6.63 -8.78
CA LYS A 152 0.33 7.91 -8.61
C LYS A 152 0.54 8.26 -7.14
N GLU A 153 -0.54 8.37 -6.37
CA GLU A 153 -0.56 8.96 -5.02
C GLU A 153 -0.52 7.91 -3.91
N GLY A 154 -1.03 6.70 -4.15
CA GLY A 154 -0.89 5.56 -3.24
C GLY A 154 -2.20 5.05 -2.67
N VAL A 155 -2.10 4.16 -1.67
CA VAL A 155 -3.23 3.43 -1.09
C VAL A 155 -4.29 4.35 -0.45
N GLY A 156 -3.90 5.57 -0.07
CA GLY A 156 -4.82 6.57 0.47
C GLY A 156 -5.96 6.92 -0.50
N GLU A 157 -5.72 6.88 -1.81
CA GLU A 157 -6.75 7.15 -2.84
C GLU A 157 -7.84 6.07 -2.90
N LEU A 158 -7.61 4.92 -2.27
CA LEU A 158 -8.57 3.83 -2.21
C LEU A 158 -9.46 3.87 -0.96
N ALA A 159 -9.31 4.89 -0.10
CA ALA A 159 -10.13 5.06 1.10
C ALA A 159 -11.55 5.52 0.75
N THR A 160 -12.54 5.09 1.53
CA THR A 160 -13.96 5.37 1.25
C THR A 160 -14.26 6.87 1.25
N GLU A 161 -13.59 7.64 2.10
CA GLU A 161 -13.72 9.11 2.19
C GLU A 161 -13.23 9.83 0.93
N LYS A 162 -12.31 9.24 0.16
CA LYS A 162 -11.79 9.82 -1.10
C LYS A 162 -12.79 9.75 -2.24
N LEU A 163 -13.85 8.95 -2.11
CA LEU A 163 -14.81 8.76 -3.19
C LEU A 163 -15.40 10.09 -3.68
N SER A 164 -15.78 11.00 -2.77
CA SER A 164 -16.35 12.29 -3.18
C SER A 164 -15.35 13.11 -3.99
N ASP A 165 -14.13 13.24 -3.50
CA ASP A 165 -13.05 13.99 -4.15
C ASP A 165 -12.71 13.42 -5.53
N LEU A 166 -12.69 12.09 -5.65
CA LEU A 166 -12.42 11.39 -6.91
C LEU A 166 -13.54 11.60 -7.95
N LEU A 167 -14.80 11.60 -7.51
CA LEU A 167 -15.94 11.88 -8.39
C LEU A 167 -15.90 13.34 -8.87
N GLU A 168 -15.62 14.30 -7.98
CA GLU A 168 -15.45 15.70 -8.35
C GLU A 168 -14.28 15.91 -9.30
N LEU A 169 -13.15 15.25 -9.06
CA LEU A 169 -11.96 15.35 -9.92
C LEU A 169 -12.21 14.80 -11.34
N ARG A 170 -12.98 13.72 -11.48
CA ARG A 170 -13.24 13.07 -12.78
C ARG A 170 -14.44 13.63 -13.54
N TYR A 171 -15.48 14.08 -12.83
CA TYR A 171 -16.77 14.48 -13.42
C TYR A 171 -17.14 15.94 -13.13
N HIS A 172 -16.23 16.74 -12.58
CA HIS A 172 -16.42 18.13 -12.15
C HIS A 172 -17.34 18.32 -10.93
N ASN A 173 -18.34 17.46 -10.73
CA ASN A 173 -19.17 17.41 -9.54
C ASN A 173 -19.85 16.03 -9.38
N VAL A 174 -20.39 15.79 -8.18
CA VAL A 174 -21.05 14.51 -7.84
C VAL A 174 -22.34 14.27 -8.63
N ASN A 175 -23.08 15.32 -9.01
CA ASN A 175 -24.35 15.15 -9.75
C ASN A 175 -24.10 14.62 -11.17
N ASP A 176 -23.05 15.11 -11.84
CA ASP A 176 -22.65 14.64 -13.16
C ASP A 176 -22.15 13.19 -13.08
N ALA A 177 -21.39 12.85 -12.05
CA ALA A 177 -21.00 11.47 -11.79
C ALA A 177 -22.20 10.53 -11.61
N VAL A 178 -23.23 10.97 -10.88
CA VAL A 178 -24.48 10.20 -10.69
C VAL A 178 -25.26 10.05 -12.00
N ALA A 179 -25.27 11.08 -12.85
CA ALA A 179 -25.90 11.00 -14.17
C ALA A 179 -25.20 9.97 -15.08
N GLU A 180 -23.88 9.82 -14.96
CA GLU A 180 -23.11 8.88 -15.77
C GLU A 180 -23.07 7.46 -15.22
N LEU A 181 -22.76 7.30 -13.94
CA LEU A 181 -22.50 6.02 -13.27
C LEU A 181 -23.74 5.41 -12.59
N GLY A 182 -24.78 6.22 -12.38
CA GLY A 182 -26.03 5.82 -11.73
C GLY A 182 -26.09 6.20 -10.24
N ALA A 183 -26.93 5.47 -9.49
CA ALA A 183 -27.24 5.83 -8.11
C ALA A 183 -25.99 5.86 -7.20
N PRO A 184 -25.89 6.83 -6.25
CA PRO A 184 -24.73 6.95 -5.36
C PRO A 184 -24.37 5.66 -4.60
N VAL A 185 -25.38 4.89 -4.19
CA VAL A 185 -25.18 3.59 -3.52
C VAL A 185 -24.41 2.63 -4.42
N LYS A 186 -24.80 2.53 -5.70
CA LYS A 186 -24.13 1.67 -6.68
C LYS A 186 -22.71 2.14 -6.97
N ILE A 187 -22.46 3.45 -7.01
CA ILE A 187 -21.11 4.00 -7.20
C ILE A 187 -20.21 3.58 -6.04
N ARG A 188 -20.70 3.71 -4.80
CA ARG A 188 -19.97 3.28 -3.60
C ARG A 188 -19.73 1.77 -3.60
N GLU A 189 -20.72 0.96 -3.96
CA GLU A 189 -20.57 -0.49 -4.09
C GLU A 189 -19.47 -0.84 -5.10
N VAL A 190 -19.49 -0.24 -6.29
CA VAL A 190 -18.44 -0.44 -7.30
C VAL A 190 -17.07 -0.07 -6.73
N PHE A 191 -16.95 1.11 -6.11
CA PHE A 191 -15.70 1.63 -5.54
C PHE A 191 -15.12 0.72 -4.45
N VAL A 192 -15.97 0.13 -3.60
CA VAL A 192 -15.54 -0.76 -2.53
C VAL A 192 -15.24 -2.16 -3.08
N GLU A 193 -16.10 -2.68 -3.94
CA GLU A 193 -16.01 -4.06 -4.40
C GLU A 193 -14.83 -4.31 -5.32
N PHE A 194 -14.47 -3.37 -6.21
CA PHE A 194 -13.40 -3.64 -7.17
C PHE A 194 -12.07 -3.89 -6.46
N GLN A 195 -11.86 -3.27 -5.30
CA GLN A 195 -10.60 -3.34 -4.56
C GLN A 195 -10.28 -4.74 -4.06
N LYS A 196 -11.30 -5.59 -3.85
CA LYS A 196 -11.08 -6.99 -3.47
C LYS A 196 -10.33 -7.77 -4.55
N TYR A 197 -10.57 -7.40 -5.82
CA TYR A 197 -9.90 -8.01 -6.96
C TYR A 197 -8.48 -7.49 -7.15
N LEU A 198 -8.14 -6.30 -6.63
CA LEU A 198 -6.79 -5.69 -6.74
C LEU A 198 -5.73 -6.44 -5.92
N TYR A 199 -6.14 -7.17 -4.89
CA TYR A 199 -5.26 -7.92 -4.00
C TYR A 199 -5.52 -9.43 -4.05
N MET A 200 -6.33 -9.92 -5.00
CA MET A 200 -6.62 -11.34 -5.16
C MET A 200 -5.34 -12.11 -5.52
N GLN A 201 -5.24 -13.38 -5.16
CA GLN A 201 -4.16 -14.22 -5.69
C GLN A 201 -4.46 -14.59 -7.14
N VAL A 202 -3.45 -14.48 -8.00
CA VAL A 202 -3.49 -14.88 -9.42
C VAL A 202 -2.89 -16.27 -9.61
#